data_AF-A0A137Q8X3-F1
#
_entry.id   AF-A0A137Q8X3-F1
#
_cell.length_a   1.000
_cell.length_b   1.000
_cell.length_c   1.000
_cell.angle_alpha   90.00
_cell.angle_beta   90.00
_cell.angle_gamma   90.00
#
_symmetry.space_group_name_H-M   'P 1'
#
loop_
_entity.id
_entity.type
_entity.pdbx_description
1 polymer ?
#
loop_
_entity_poly.entity_id
_entity_poly.type
_entity_poly.pdbx_seq_one_letter_code
_entity_poly.pdbx_strand_id
1 'polypeptide(L)'
;MSVLARTALRTAVRTAPRRARGFAQNVAEAEHPGLKSYLAEDQALGHHAAQTSDLWRKISIYVCVPAIAVCCAWVYNVETEHAAHVEHIKHENGGELPETPAYDYLNRRSKPFPWGPNSLFFNPRTNKNMEEA
;
A
#
# COMPACT_ATOMS: atom_id res chain seq x y z
N MET A 1 53.81 14.69 -12.58
CA MET A 1 52.83 13.93 -13.39
C MET A 1 51.47 14.05 -12.71
N SER A 2 50.71 15.06 -13.13
CA SER A 2 49.53 15.58 -12.43
C SER A 2 48.30 14.68 -12.61
N VAL A 3 47.73 14.21 -11.49
CA VAL A 3 46.49 13.40 -11.45
C VAL A 3 45.26 14.22 -11.89
N LEU A 4 45.38 15.56 -11.96
CA LEU A 4 44.31 16.47 -12.39
C LEU A 4 43.99 16.39 -13.90
N ALA A 5 44.89 15.86 -14.73
CA ALA A 5 44.65 15.76 -16.17
C ALA A 5 43.75 14.57 -16.57
N ARG A 6 43.54 13.59 -15.68
CA ARG A 6 42.78 12.35 -16.01
C ARG A 6 41.30 12.44 -15.65
N THR A 7 40.90 13.37 -14.78
CA THR A 7 39.49 13.56 -14.40
C THR A 7 38.74 14.49 -15.35
N ALA A 8 39.44 15.38 -16.07
CA ALA A 8 38.82 16.34 -16.99
C ALA A 8 38.26 15.72 -18.29
N LEU A 9 38.72 14.52 -18.70
CA LEU A 9 38.25 13.89 -19.94
C LEU A 9 36.94 13.08 -19.77
N ARG A 10 36.49 12.81 -18.54
CA ARG A 10 35.25 12.05 -18.30
C ARG A 10 34.01 12.92 -18.17
N THR A 11 34.17 14.22 -17.94
CA THR A 11 33.06 15.18 -17.80
C THR A 11 32.60 15.77 -19.13
N ALA A 12 33.41 15.71 -20.18
CA ALA A 12 33.10 16.29 -21.49
C ALA A 12 32.18 15.42 -22.39
N VAL A 13 31.89 14.17 -22.02
CA VAL A 13 31.05 13.26 -22.84
C VAL A 13 29.57 13.24 -22.40
N ARG A 14 29.22 13.88 -21.28
CA ARG A 14 27.83 13.88 -20.76
C ARG A 14 26.94 15.01 -21.32
N THR A 15 27.51 15.96 -22.06
CA THR A 15 26.80 17.12 -22.61
C THR A 15 26.61 17.06 -24.13
N ALA A 16 26.92 15.94 -24.78
CA ALA A 16 26.38 15.69 -26.10
C ALA A 16 24.86 15.48 -25.91
N PRO A 17 23.98 16.28 -26.52
CA PRO A 17 22.57 15.96 -26.50
C PRO A 17 22.45 14.55 -27.06
N ARG A 18 21.95 13.60 -26.25
CA ARG A 18 21.40 12.38 -26.81
C ARG A 18 20.39 12.90 -27.81
N ARG A 19 20.71 12.84 -29.11
CA ARG A 19 19.71 12.89 -30.16
C ARG A 19 18.75 11.80 -29.73
N ALA A 20 17.64 12.19 -29.10
CA ALA A 20 16.47 11.36 -29.07
C ALA A 20 16.37 10.89 -30.52
N ARG A 21 16.41 9.58 -30.75
CA ARG A 21 15.99 9.06 -32.03
C ARG A 21 14.55 9.54 -32.15
N GLY A 22 14.36 10.73 -32.70
CA GLY A 22 13.10 11.17 -33.22
C GLY A 22 12.74 10.05 -34.17
N PHE A 23 11.70 9.32 -33.82
CA PHE A 23 11.05 8.45 -34.76
C PHE A 23 10.91 9.28 -36.04
N ALA A 24 11.40 8.78 -37.18
CA ALA A 24 11.43 9.54 -38.42
C ALA A 24 9.98 9.81 -38.87
N GLN A 25 9.35 10.83 -38.27
CA GLN A 25 8.10 11.43 -38.72
C GLN A 25 8.44 12.37 -39.87
N ASN A 26 9.00 11.81 -40.93
CA ASN A 26 9.08 12.45 -42.24
C ASN A 26 8.44 11.51 -43.27
N VAL A 27 7.29 10.93 -42.92
CA VAL A 27 6.33 10.42 -43.90
C VAL A 27 5.26 11.48 -43.94
N ALA A 28 5.13 12.14 -45.10
CA ALA A 28 4.20 13.23 -45.38
C ALA A 28 2.95 13.16 -44.47
N GLU A 29 2.86 14.13 -43.56
CA GLU A 29 1.95 14.16 -42.40
C GLU A 29 0.45 14.14 -42.73
N ALA A 30 0.06 14.07 -44.02
CA ALA A 30 -1.32 14.24 -44.44
C ALA A 30 -2.09 12.95 -44.83
N GLU A 31 -1.45 11.86 -45.26
CA GLU A 31 -2.20 10.78 -45.96
C GLU A 31 -1.78 9.31 -45.70
N HIS A 32 -0.91 8.99 -44.74
CA HIS A 32 -0.65 7.57 -44.45
C HIS A 32 -1.86 6.94 -43.71
N PRO A 33 -2.61 5.98 -44.31
CA PRO A 33 -3.89 5.52 -43.77
C PRO A 33 -3.75 4.92 -42.37
N GLY A 34 -2.65 4.22 -42.10
CA GLY A 34 -2.36 3.66 -40.77
C GLY A 34 -2.01 4.69 -39.69
N LEU A 35 -1.48 5.86 -40.06
CA LEU A 35 -1.20 6.93 -39.08
C LEU A 35 -2.51 7.65 -38.73
N LYS A 36 -3.35 7.92 -39.74
CA LYS A 36 -4.67 8.53 -39.53
C LYS A 36 -5.57 7.66 -38.66
N SER A 37 -5.59 6.34 -38.87
CA SER A 37 -6.35 5.40 -38.03
C SER A 37 -5.81 5.37 -36.60
N TYR A 38 -4.50 5.30 -36.42
CA TYR A 38 -3.88 5.32 -35.09
C TYR A 38 -4.21 6.60 -34.32
N LEU A 39 -4.08 7.78 -34.94
CA LEU A 39 -4.41 9.06 -34.30
C LEU A 39 -5.90 9.17 -33.95
N ALA A 40 -6.80 8.62 -34.79
CA ALA A 40 -8.22 8.58 -34.50
C ALA A 40 -8.54 7.65 -33.31
N GLU A 41 -7.87 6.48 -33.23
CA GLU A 41 -8.00 5.55 -32.12
C GLU A 41 -7.46 6.13 -30.81
N ASP A 42 -6.32 6.84 -30.85
CA ASP A 42 -5.74 7.50 -29.68
C ASP A 42 -6.67 8.59 -29.12
N GLN A 43 -7.27 9.40 -30.00
CA GLN A 43 -8.28 10.38 -29.61
C GLN A 43 -9.54 9.72 -29.01
N ALA A 44 -10.03 8.63 -29.63
CA ALA A 44 -11.17 7.88 -29.11
C ALA A 44 -10.86 7.27 -27.73
N LEU A 45 -9.65 6.74 -27.55
CA LEU A 45 -9.18 6.20 -26.27
C LEU A 45 -9.11 7.28 -25.20
N GLY A 46 -8.58 8.46 -25.53
CA GLY A 46 -8.55 9.61 -24.62
C GLY A 46 -9.95 10.04 -24.17
N HIS A 47 -10.91 10.07 -25.10
CA HIS A 47 -12.29 10.42 -24.78
C HIS A 47 -12.97 9.36 -23.91
N HIS A 48 -12.78 8.07 -24.22
CA HIS A 48 -13.31 6.97 -23.44
C HIS A 48 -12.70 6.91 -22.04
N ALA A 49 -11.38 7.15 -21.92
CA ALA A 49 -10.69 7.21 -20.64
C ALA A 49 -11.24 8.33 -19.77
N ALA A 50 -11.43 9.54 -20.32
CA ALA A 50 -12.03 10.66 -19.59
C ALA A 50 -13.43 10.32 -19.04
N GLN A 51 -14.29 9.71 -19.85
CA GLN A 51 -15.63 9.29 -19.43
C GLN A 51 -15.58 8.19 -18.35
N THR A 52 -14.69 7.21 -18.52
CA THR A 52 -14.52 6.10 -17.57
C THR A 52 -13.99 6.59 -16.23
N SER A 53 -12.98 7.47 -16.24
CA SER A 53 -12.44 8.07 -15.01
C SER A 53 -13.48 8.92 -14.29
N ASP A 54 -14.31 9.67 -15.02
CA ASP A 54 -15.40 10.45 -14.43
C ASP A 54 -16.45 9.55 -13.77
N LEU A 55 -16.83 8.46 -14.43
CA LEU A 55 -17.73 7.44 -13.89
C LEU A 55 -17.19 6.84 -12.59
N TRP A 56 -15.93 6.38 -12.59
CA TRP A 56 -15.32 5.78 -11.39
C TRP A 56 -15.14 6.77 -10.26
N ARG A 57 -14.82 8.05 -10.55
CA ARG A 57 -14.80 9.10 -9.52
C ARG A 57 -16.16 9.24 -8.85
N LYS A 58 -17.24 9.22 -9.62
CA LYS A 58 -18.60 9.29 -9.10
C LYS A 58 -18.96 8.07 -8.26
N ILE A 59 -18.65 6.86 -8.72
CA ILE A 59 -18.90 5.63 -7.94
C ILE A 59 -18.14 5.69 -6.60
N SER A 60 -16.85 6.04 -6.63
CA SER A 60 -16.03 6.14 -5.42
C SER A 60 -16.62 7.14 -4.40
N ILE A 61 -17.10 8.29 -4.86
CA ILE A 61 -17.63 9.34 -3.96
C ILE A 61 -19.07 9.03 -3.53
N TYR A 62 -19.95 8.61 -4.45
CA TYR A 62 -21.38 8.49 -4.16
C TYR A 62 -21.80 7.11 -3.67
N VAL A 63 -20.95 6.09 -3.84
CA VAL A 63 -21.23 4.73 -3.37
C VAL A 63 -20.25 4.32 -2.28
N CYS A 64 -18.95 4.37 -2.56
CA CYS A 64 -17.95 3.86 -1.61
C CYS A 64 -17.88 4.70 -0.33
N VAL A 65 -17.89 6.03 -0.41
CA VAL A 65 -17.85 6.88 0.80
C VAL A 65 -19.06 6.66 1.72
N PRO A 66 -20.33 6.68 1.24
CA PRO A 66 -21.46 6.32 2.10
C PRO A 66 -21.39 4.90 2.67
N ALA A 67 -20.98 3.92 1.87
CA ALA A 67 -20.84 2.54 2.33
C ALA A 67 -19.80 2.41 3.46
N ILE A 68 -18.65 3.09 3.31
CA ILE A 68 -17.61 3.15 4.35
C ILE A 68 -18.16 3.83 5.60
N ALA A 69 -18.90 4.93 5.47
CA ALA A 69 -19.47 5.62 6.63
C ALA A 69 -20.41 4.71 7.45
N VAL A 70 -21.28 3.96 6.79
CA VAL A 70 -22.17 2.99 7.44
C VAL A 70 -21.36 1.87 8.10
N CYS A 71 -20.35 1.34 7.41
CA CYS A 71 -19.48 0.30 7.96
C CYS A 71 -18.71 0.80 9.19
N CYS A 72 -18.17 2.02 9.16
CA CYS A 72 -17.49 2.63 10.28
C CYS A 72 -18.41 2.77 11.50
N ALA A 73 -19.66 3.19 11.31
CA ALA A 73 -20.63 3.29 12.40
C ALA A 73 -20.94 1.91 13.01
N TRP A 74 -21.11 0.88 12.17
CA TRP A 74 -21.34 -0.48 12.64
C TRP A 74 -20.14 -1.05 13.41
N VAL A 75 -18.93 -0.93 12.84
CA VAL A 75 -17.69 -1.39 13.49
C VAL A 75 -17.45 -0.65 14.81
N TYR A 76 -17.74 0.66 14.86
CA TYR A 76 -17.63 1.42 16.10
C TYR A 76 -18.51 0.82 17.20
N ASN A 77 -19.78 0.50 16.90
CA ASN A 77 -20.68 -0.11 17.88
C ASN A 77 -20.15 -1.46 18.37
N VAL A 78 -19.73 -2.33 17.46
CA VAL A 78 -19.16 -3.64 17.80
C VAL A 78 -17.90 -3.48 18.66
N GLU A 79 -17.04 -2.52 18.35
CA GLU A 79 -15.85 -2.27 19.16
C GLU A 79 -16.17 -1.70 20.54
N THR A 80 -17.22 -0.87 20.67
CA THR A 80 -17.69 -0.44 21.99
C THR A 80 -18.22 -1.60 22.83
N GLU A 81 -18.91 -2.57 22.20
CA GLU A 81 -19.36 -3.79 22.86
C GLU A 81 -18.17 -4.66 23.29
N HIS A 82 -17.13 -4.82 22.45
CA HIS A 82 -15.90 -5.50 22.83
C HIS A 82 -15.21 -4.85 24.03
N ALA A 83 -15.08 -3.52 24.02
CA ALA A 83 -14.48 -2.77 25.12
C ALA A 83 -15.26 -2.99 26.43
N ALA A 84 -16.60 -2.90 26.37
CA ALA A 84 -17.46 -3.15 27.53
C ALA A 84 -17.35 -4.60 28.04
N HIS A 85 -17.28 -5.59 27.13
CA HIS A 85 -17.10 -6.99 27.50
C HIS A 85 -15.76 -7.24 28.22
N VAL A 86 -14.68 -6.64 27.72
CA VAL A 86 -13.36 -6.73 28.35
C VAL A 86 -13.37 -6.13 29.76
N GLU A 87 -14.01 -4.97 29.95
CA GLU A 87 -14.14 -4.35 31.28
C GLU A 87 -15.03 -5.18 32.22
N HIS A 88 -16.10 -5.80 31.71
CA HIS A 88 -16.93 -6.72 32.48
C HIS A 88 -16.12 -7.92 33.00
N ILE A 89 -15.35 -8.57 32.12
CA ILE A 89 -14.47 -9.68 32.50
C ILE A 89 -13.48 -9.24 33.58
N LYS A 90 -12.86 -8.06 33.45
CA LYS A 90 -11.97 -7.55 34.50
C LYS A 90 -12.68 -7.38 35.82
N HIS A 91 -13.87 -6.79 35.81
CA HIS A 91 -14.66 -6.57 37.02
C HIS A 91 -15.02 -7.89 37.72
N GLU A 92 -15.38 -8.93 36.96
CA GLU A 92 -15.65 -10.27 37.50
C GLU A 92 -14.41 -10.97 38.06
N ASN A 93 -13.21 -10.61 37.59
CA ASN A 93 -11.94 -11.22 37.99
C ASN A 93 -11.10 -10.32 38.91
N GLY A 94 -11.74 -9.44 39.69
CA GLY A 94 -11.06 -8.65 40.73
C GLY A 94 -10.30 -7.43 40.21
N GLY A 95 -10.64 -6.94 39.02
CA GLY A 95 -10.04 -5.75 38.38
C GLY A 95 -8.96 -6.07 37.36
N GLU A 96 -8.58 -7.34 37.21
CA GLU A 96 -7.56 -7.79 36.26
C GLU A 96 -8.15 -8.80 35.26
N LEU A 97 -7.48 -8.95 34.11
CA LEU A 97 -7.89 -9.97 33.15
C LEU A 97 -7.51 -11.36 33.68
N PRO A 98 -8.36 -12.38 33.46
CA PRO A 98 -8.06 -13.73 33.88
C PRO A 98 -6.78 -14.23 33.19
N GLU A 99 -6.02 -15.07 33.89
CA GLU A 99 -4.80 -15.66 33.34
C GLU A 99 -5.13 -16.43 32.05
N THR A 100 -4.30 -16.25 31.02
CA THR A 100 -4.50 -16.94 29.74
C THR A 100 -4.22 -18.44 29.92
N PRO A 101 -5.16 -19.34 29.55
CA PRO A 101 -4.97 -20.78 29.69
C PRO A 101 -3.69 -21.26 28.99
N ALA A 102 -2.84 -21.96 29.72
CA ALA A 102 -1.55 -22.45 29.24
C ALA A 102 -1.69 -23.83 28.58
N TYR A 103 -2.52 -23.96 27.54
CA TYR A 103 -2.63 -25.20 26.79
C TYR A 103 -1.36 -25.48 25.96
N ASP A 104 -0.92 -26.74 25.88
CA ASP A 104 0.33 -27.14 25.20
C ASP A 104 0.43 -26.72 23.73
N TYR A 105 -0.72 -26.55 23.06
CA TYR A 105 -0.78 -26.12 21.67
C TYR A 105 -0.73 -24.59 21.50
N LEU A 106 -0.96 -23.82 22.57
CA LEU A 106 -0.88 -22.36 22.55
C LEU A 106 0.55 -21.90 22.82
N ASN A 107 0.94 -20.79 22.21
CA ASN A 107 2.24 -20.15 22.40
C ASN A 107 3.48 -21.06 22.19
N ARG A 108 3.31 -22.23 21.56
CA ARG A 108 4.41 -23.15 21.26
C ARG A 108 5.51 -22.46 20.46
N ARG A 109 6.77 -22.72 20.82
CA ARG A 109 7.97 -22.28 20.10
C ARG A 109 8.88 -23.46 19.85
N SER A 110 9.03 -23.86 18.59
CA SER A 110 9.99 -24.90 18.19
C SER A 110 11.40 -24.34 17.96
N LYS A 111 11.48 -23.05 17.59
CA LYS A 111 12.71 -22.28 17.40
C LYS A 111 12.50 -20.87 17.98
N PRO A 112 13.51 -20.26 18.60
CA PRO A 112 13.40 -18.90 19.11
C PRO A 112 13.32 -17.89 17.97
N PHE A 113 12.64 -16.76 18.19
CA PHE A 113 12.71 -15.64 17.26
C PHE A 113 14.03 -14.88 17.44
N PRO A 114 14.52 -14.19 16.40
CA PRO A 114 15.83 -13.53 16.44
C PRO A 114 15.85 -12.20 17.24
N TRP A 115 14.71 -11.70 17.72
CA TRP A 115 14.61 -10.43 18.46
C TRP A 115 14.11 -10.57 19.91
N GLY A 116 13.68 -11.76 20.32
CA GLY A 116 13.08 -12.00 21.64
C GLY A 116 12.03 -13.13 21.61
N PRO A 117 11.46 -13.55 22.75
CA PRO A 117 10.51 -14.66 22.80
C PRO A 117 9.09 -14.26 22.35
N ASN A 118 8.75 -12.98 22.46
CA ASN A 118 7.47 -12.42 22.06
C ASN A 118 7.38 -12.16 20.54
N SER A 119 6.15 -12.18 20.01
CA SER A 119 5.89 -11.93 18.59
C SER A 119 6.13 -10.46 18.21
N LEU A 120 6.25 -10.18 16.90
CA LEU A 120 6.51 -8.82 16.41
C LEU A 120 5.39 -7.82 16.78
N PHE A 121 4.14 -8.28 16.80
CA PHE A 121 2.96 -7.50 17.19
C PHE A 121 2.43 -7.96 18.55
N PHE A 122 3.33 -8.20 19.50
CA PHE A 122 2.96 -8.56 20.86
C PHE A 122 2.28 -7.38 21.57
N ASN A 123 1.14 -7.65 22.21
CA ASN A 123 0.45 -6.69 23.07
C ASN A 123 0.32 -7.27 24.49
N PRO A 124 0.96 -6.65 25.51
CA PRO A 124 0.93 -7.17 26.88
C PRO A 124 -0.47 -7.15 27.51
N ARG A 125 -1.42 -6.38 26.96
CA ARG A 125 -2.80 -6.34 27.46
C ARG A 125 -3.65 -7.54 27.03
N THR A 126 -3.25 -8.24 25.96
CA THR A 126 -4.07 -9.28 25.32
C THR A 126 -3.33 -10.58 25.10
N ASN A 127 -2.00 -10.57 25.17
CA ASN A 127 -1.17 -11.73 24.88
C ASN A 127 -0.34 -12.08 26.12
N LYS A 128 -0.22 -13.38 26.40
CA LYS A 128 0.65 -13.90 27.45
C LYS A 128 2.10 -13.53 27.17
N ASN A 129 2.78 -12.93 28.15
CA ASN A 129 4.20 -12.65 28.06
C ASN A 129 4.99 -13.97 28.07
N MET A 130 5.78 -14.21 27.03
CA MET A 130 6.60 -15.41 26.90
C MET A 130 8.02 -15.26 27.46
N GLU A 131 8.37 -14.09 28.02
CA GLU A 131 9.62 -13.89 28.77
C GLU A 131 9.55 -14.49 30.18
N GLU A 132 8.34 -14.60 30.71
CA GLU A 132 8.04 -15.08 32.07
C GLU A 132 7.63 -16.55 32.11
N ALA A 133 7.55 -17.21 30.95
CA ALA A 133 7.11 -18.59 30.77
C ALA A 133 8.30 -19.56 30.66
#